data_AF-F3Z7Z8-F1
#
_entry.id   AF-F3Z7Z8-F1
#
_cell.length_a   1.000
_cell.length_b   1.000
_cell.length_c   1.000
_cell.angle_alpha   90.00
_cell.angle_beta   90.00
_cell.angle_gamma   90.00
#
_symmetry.space_group_name_H-M   'P 1'
#
loop_
_entity.id
_entity.type
_entity.pdbx_description
1 polymer ?
#
loop_
_entity_poly.entity_id
_entity_poly.type
_entity_poly.pdbx_seq_one_letter_code
_entity_poly.pdbx_strand_id
1 'polypeptide(L)'
;MSPAPTQARRVSASVVDALVALLCGLAAGVAAGVEVVDGVAQLRPGSPAVWGTALVAAFGLSFLNHVLLTYAVRASLGKLLTGLRVVRASDGRRPGFFRLIGRWLFGFYWMIVFVPLHVATDSSVEQQDAVSLRTIRR
;
A
#
# COMPACT_ATOMS: atom_id res chain seq x y z
N MET A 1 16.33 12.54 -19.64
CA MET A 1 16.19 11.90 -18.32
C MET A 1 14.98 12.54 -17.64
N SER A 2 13.88 11.81 -17.39
CA SER A 2 12.71 12.43 -16.76
C SER A 2 13.05 12.83 -15.32
N PRO A 3 12.67 14.04 -14.86
CA PRO A 3 13.01 14.50 -13.52
C PRO A 3 12.40 13.59 -12.45
N ALA A 4 13.14 13.40 -11.35
CA ALA A 4 12.62 12.69 -10.20
C ALA A 4 11.36 13.40 -9.69
N PRO A 5 10.28 12.67 -9.35
CA PRO A 5 9.08 13.28 -8.79
C PRO A 5 9.40 13.99 -7.48
N THR A 6 8.58 14.95 -7.04
CA THR A 6 8.78 15.59 -5.73
C THR A 6 8.44 14.63 -4.59
N GLN A 7 9.10 14.77 -3.44
CA GLN A 7 8.82 13.95 -2.25
C GLN A 7 7.34 14.01 -1.84
N ALA A 8 6.75 15.21 -1.85
CA ALA A 8 5.34 15.42 -1.52
C ALA A 8 4.38 14.58 -2.40
N ARG A 9 4.64 14.47 -3.72
CA ARG A 9 3.84 13.64 -4.63
C ARG A 9 3.98 12.15 -4.35
N ARG A 10 5.18 11.71 -3.95
CA ARG A 10 5.42 10.31 -3.60
C ARG A 10 4.71 9.95 -2.30
N VAL A 11 4.82 10.80 -1.29
CA VAL A 11 4.15 10.63 0.01
C VAL A 11 2.64 10.62 -0.18
N SER A 12 2.08 11.57 -0.93
CA SER A 12 0.63 11.59 -1.18
C SER A 12 0.15 10.34 -1.90
N ALA A 13 0.90 9.83 -2.88
CA ALA A 13 0.57 8.56 -3.56
C ALA A 13 0.53 7.38 -2.57
N SER A 14 1.53 7.26 -1.71
CA SER A 14 1.61 6.20 -0.70
C SER A 14 0.51 6.32 0.36
N VAL A 15 0.19 7.55 0.79
CA VAL A 15 -0.90 7.82 1.74
C VAL A 15 -2.24 7.42 1.13
N VAL A 16 -2.50 7.78 -0.13
CA VAL A 16 -3.73 7.36 -0.83
C VAL A 16 -3.81 5.84 -0.91
N ASP A 17 -2.72 5.17 -1.32
CA ASP A 17 -2.68 3.71 -1.40
C ASP A 17 -2.97 3.04 -0.03
N ALA A 18 -2.45 3.61 1.06
CA ALA A 18 -2.65 3.11 2.42
C ALA A 18 -4.07 3.35 2.94
N LEU A 19 -4.61 4.56 2.74
CA LEU A 19 -5.97 4.92 3.15
C LEU A 19 -7.01 4.06 2.43
N VAL A 20 -6.84 3.82 1.13
CA VAL A 20 -7.75 2.96 0.37
C VAL A 20 -7.76 1.54 0.95
N ALA A 21 -6.58 0.95 1.19
CA ALA A 21 -6.50 -0.40 1.76
C ALA A 21 -7.11 -0.47 3.16
N LEU A 22 -6.83 0.52 4.02
CA LEU A 22 -7.33 0.57 5.39
C LEU A 22 -8.85 0.74 5.44
N LEU A 23 -9.39 1.71 4.69
CA LEU A 23 -10.83 1.99 4.69
C LEU A 23 -11.63 0.83 4.12
N CYS A 24 -11.17 0.21 3.03
CA CYS A 24 -11.83 -0.97 2.48
C CYS A 24 -11.72 -2.17 3.43
N GLY A 25 -10.59 -2.35 4.12
CA GLY A 25 -10.44 -3.37 5.15
C GLY A 25 -11.44 -3.17 6.28
N LEU A 26 -11.49 -1.97 6.87
CA LEU A 26 -12.43 -1.64 7.94
C LEU A 26 -13.88 -1.83 7.49
N ALA A 27 -14.23 -1.40 6.27
CA ALA A 27 -15.57 -1.61 5.72
C ALA A 27 -15.92 -3.10 5.60
N ALA A 28 -14.99 -3.94 5.12
CA ALA A 28 -15.19 -5.38 5.05
C ALA A 28 -15.32 -6.02 6.44
N GLY A 29 -14.53 -5.57 7.41
CA GLY A 29 -14.63 -6.02 8.81
C GLY A 29 -15.97 -5.67 9.43
N VAL A 30 -16.43 -4.42 9.26
CA VAL A 30 -17.74 -3.98 9.72
C VAL A 30 -18.83 -4.83 9.07
N ALA A 31 -18.78 -5.04 7.76
CA ALA A 31 -19.75 -5.87 7.05
C ALA A 31 -19.79 -7.31 7.59
N ALA A 32 -18.64 -7.90 7.96
CA ALA A 32 -18.56 -9.22 8.57
C ALA A 32 -19.04 -9.27 10.04
N GLY A 33 -19.10 -8.11 10.70
CA GLY A 33 -19.54 -7.99 12.10
C GLY A 33 -20.99 -7.62 12.30
N VAL A 34 -21.71 -7.31 11.22
CA VAL A 34 -23.12 -6.97 11.27
C VAL A 34 -23.93 -8.27 11.33
N GLU A 35 -24.65 -8.45 12.43
CA GLU A 35 -25.67 -9.49 12.60
C GLU A 35 -27.04 -8.81 12.68
N VAL A 36 -28.06 -9.40 12.05
CA VAL A 36 -29.44 -8.91 12.16
C VAL A 36 -30.16 -9.77 13.20
N VAL A 37 -30.44 -9.18 14.37
CA VAL A 37 -31.17 -9.82 15.46
C VAL A 37 -32.50 -9.10 15.63
N ASP A 38 -33.61 -9.84 15.53
CA ASP A 38 -34.97 -9.31 15.61
C ASP A 38 -35.25 -8.13 14.65
N GLY A 39 -34.66 -8.16 13.45
CA GLY A 39 -34.79 -7.11 12.44
C GLY A 39 -33.91 -5.88 12.66
N VAL A 40 -33.08 -5.87 13.70
CA VAL A 40 -32.15 -4.77 14.01
C VAL A 40 -30.72 -5.20 13.67
N ALA A 41 -30.04 -4.41 12.83
CA ALA A 41 -28.62 -4.60 12.54
C ALA A 41 -27.77 -4.19 13.74
N GLN A 42 -27.03 -5.14 14.31
CA GLN A 42 -26.12 -4.92 15.43
C GLN A 42 -24.68 -5.23 15.01
N LEU A 43 -23.77 -4.29 15.28
CA LEU A 43 -22.35 -4.50 15.06
C LEU A 43 -21.74 -5.16 16.29
N ARG A 44 -21.00 -6.26 16.10
CA ARG A 44 -20.27 -6.96 17.16
C ARG A 44 -18.76 -6.76 17.01
N PRO A 45 -18.21 -5.59 17.40
CA PRO A 45 -16.80 -5.27 17.18
C PRO A 45 -15.85 -6.15 17.99
N GLY A 46 -16.33 -6.84 19.02
CA GLY A 46 -15.54 -7.82 19.78
C GLY A 46 -15.37 -9.16 19.09
N SER A 47 -16.05 -9.42 17.96
CA SER A 47 -15.93 -10.68 17.22
C SER A 47 -14.56 -10.76 16.53
N PRO A 48 -13.81 -11.86 16.68
CA PRO A 48 -12.58 -12.09 15.92
C PRO A 48 -12.79 -12.05 14.40
N ALA A 49 -14.00 -12.36 13.92
CA ALA A 49 -14.34 -12.34 12.51
C ALA A 49 -14.25 -10.92 11.91
N VAL A 50 -14.59 -9.88 12.68
CA VAL A 50 -14.50 -8.47 12.25
C VAL A 50 -13.06 -8.11 11.93
N TRP A 51 -12.19 -8.32 12.91
CA TRP A 51 -10.78 -7.95 12.79
C TRP A 51 -10.03 -8.86 11.82
N GLY A 52 -10.32 -10.16 11.82
CA GLY A 52 -9.77 -11.10 10.85
C GLY A 52 -10.13 -10.72 9.42
N THR A 53 -11.40 -10.42 9.16
CA THR A 53 -11.86 -10.00 7.82
C THR A 53 -11.25 -8.65 7.44
N ALA A 54 -11.20 -7.69 8.37
CA ALA A 54 -10.59 -6.40 8.11
C ALA A 54 -9.12 -6.50 7.72
N LEU A 55 -8.36 -7.31 8.46
CA LEU A 55 -6.94 -7.56 8.17
C LEU A 55 -6.77 -8.24 6.81
N VAL A 56 -7.47 -9.34 6.56
CA VAL A 56 -7.38 -10.08 5.29
C VAL A 56 -7.75 -9.18 4.11
N ALA A 57 -8.82 -8.40 4.22
CA ALA A 57 -9.24 -7.48 3.17
C ALA A 57 -8.24 -6.34 2.95
N ALA A 58 -7.73 -5.71 4.01
CA ALA A 58 -6.73 -4.64 3.90
C ALA A 58 -5.43 -5.14 3.26
N PHE A 59 -4.90 -6.28 3.74
CA PHE A 59 -3.67 -6.87 3.20
C PHE A 59 -3.88 -7.37 1.77
N GLY A 60 -5.01 -8.02 1.48
CA GLY A 60 -5.37 -8.48 0.15
C GLY A 60 -5.46 -7.33 -0.85
N LEU A 61 -6.19 -6.26 -0.52
CA LEU A 61 -6.29 -5.07 -1.37
C LEU A 61 -4.95 -4.35 -1.53
N SER A 62 -4.15 -4.26 -0.47
CA SER A 62 -2.80 -3.73 -0.54
C SER A 62 -1.94 -4.51 -1.53
N PHE A 63 -2.00 -5.85 -1.47
CA PHE A 63 -1.30 -6.73 -2.42
C PHE A 63 -1.80 -6.56 -3.85
N LEU A 64 -3.12 -6.56 -4.05
CA LEU A 64 -3.73 -6.33 -5.36
C LEU A 64 -3.27 -5.00 -5.95
N ASN A 65 -3.22 -3.92 -5.16
CA ASN A 65 -2.82 -2.60 -5.61
C ASN A 65 -1.29 -2.48 -5.89
N HIS A 66 -0.46 -2.96 -4.96
CA HIS A 66 1.00 -2.77 -5.05
C HIS A 66 1.71 -3.81 -5.91
N VAL A 67 1.12 -4.99 -6.07
CA VAL A 67 1.71 -6.10 -6.83
C VAL A 67 0.95 -6.30 -8.12
N LEU A 68 -0.33 -6.69 -8.10
CA LEU A 68 -1.03 -7.08 -9.33
C LEU A 68 -1.33 -5.90 -10.25
N LEU A 69 -1.91 -4.83 -9.72
CA LEU A 69 -2.20 -3.62 -10.48
C LEU A 69 -0.89 -3.00 -10.98
N THR A 70 0.11 -2.87 -10.10
CA THR A 70 1.42 -2.35 -10.51
C THR A 70 2.10 -3.24 -11.56
N TYR A 71 1.91 -4.55 -11.52
CA TYR A 71 2.42 -5.45 -12.56
C TYR A 71 1.73 -5.19 -13.92
N ALA A 72 0.41 -5.00 -13.92
CA ALA A 72 -0.38 -4.76 -15.11
C ALA A 72 -0.12 -3.37 -15.73
N VAL A 73 -0.21 -2.30 -14.92
CA VAL A 73 -0.22 -0.90 -15.39
C VAL A 73 1.03 -0.10 -15.01
N ARG A 74 2.01 -0.73 -14.36
CA ARG A 74 3.26 -0.11 -13.86
C ARG A 74 3.04 0.95 -12.77
N ALA A 75 1.88 1.00 -12.13
CA ALA A 75 1.59 1.94 -11.05
C ALA A 75 0.52 1.36 -10.10
N SER A 76 0.55 1.77 -8.83
CA SER A 76 -0.57 1.61 -7.90
C SER A 76 -1.59 2.73 -8.08
N LEU A 77 -2.79 2.61 -7.50
CA LEU A 77 -3.87 3.60 -7.60
C LEU A 77 -3.42 5.02 -7.24
N GLY A 78 -2.80 5.22 -6.08
CA GLY A 78 -2.29 6.53 -5.67
C GLY A 78 -1.21 7.05 -6.61
N LYS A 79 -0.39 6.17 -7.18
CA LYS A 79 0.62 6.55 -8.19
C LYS A 79 -0.03 6.95 -9.51
N LEU A 80 -1.11 6.30 -9.93
CA LEU A 80 -1.88 6.71 -11.10
C LEU A 80 -2.48 8.12 -10.90
N LEU A 81 -3.09 8.37 -9.75
CA LEU A 81 -3.71 9.65 -9.40
C LEU A 81 -2.70 10.81 -9.34
N THR A 82 -1.46 10.52 -8.93
CA THR A 82 -0.38 11.52 -8.82
C THR A 82 0.49 11.63 -10.07
N GLY A 83 0.19 10.85 -11.12
CA GLY A 83 0.93 10.84 -12.38
C GLY A 83 2.32 10.19 -12.28
N LEU A 84 2.46 9.17 -11.44
CA LEU A 84 3.67 8.40 -11.18
C LEU A 84 3.58 6.99 -11.78
N ARG A 85 4.74 6.44 -12.14
CA ARG A 85 4.90 5.04 -12.57
C ARG A 85 6.18 4.44 -12.05
N VAL A 86 6.20 3.13 -11.91
CA VAL A 86 7.28 2.30 -11.40
C VAL A 86 7.99 1.62 -12.56
N VAL A 87 9.30 1.78 -12.63
CA VAL A 87 10.13 1.14 -13.65
C VAL A 87 11.36 0.51 -13.01
N ARG A 88 11.97 -0.44 -13.71
CA ARG A 88 13.25 -1.01 -13.30
C ARG A 88 14.36 0.04 -13.37
N ALA A 89 15.21 0.10 -12.34
CA ALA A 89 16.30 1.08 -12.30
C ALA A 89 17.35 0.85 -13.40
N SER A 90 17.66 -0.42 -13.72
CA SER A 90 18.72 -0.79 -14.66
C SER A 90 18.41 -0.44 -16.13
N ASP A 91 17.18 -0.69 -16.59
CA ASP A 91 16.83 -0.64 -18.02
C ASP A 91 15.53 0.14 -18.30
N GLY A 92 14.85 0.66 -17.26
CA GLY A 92 13.56 1.35 -17.39
C GLY A 92 12.39 0.45 -17.82
N ARG A 93 12.59 -0.88 -17.90
CA ARG A 93 11.54 -1.83 -18.33
C ARG A 93 10.53 -2.08 -17.21
N ARG A 94 9.56 -2.96 -17.51
CA ARG A 94 8.54 -3.41 -16.56
C ARG A 94 9.19 -4.05 -15.32
N PRO A 95 8.67 -3.75 -14.12
CA PRO A 95 9.05 -4.47 -12.92
C PRO A 95 8.61 -5.94 -13.05
N GLY A 96 9.43 -6.87 -12.56
CA GLY A 96 9.06 -8.29 -12.48
C GLY A 96 8.14 -8.55 -11.28
N PHE A 97 7.32 -9.60 -11.36
CA PHE A 97 6.34 -9.96 -10.33
C PHE A 97 6.98 -10.15 -8.94
N PHE A 98 7.99 -11.02 -8.83
CA PHE A 98 8.70 -11.25 -7.55
C PHE A 98 9.41 -10.01 -7.02
N ARG A 99 9.87 -9.12 -7.92
CA ARG A 99 10.48 -7.84 -7.52
C ARG A 99 9.44 -6.90 -6.90
N LEU A 100 8.20 -6.94 -7.37
CA LEU A 100 7.09 -6.21 -6.77
C LEU A 100 6.68 -6.79 -5.42
N ILE A 101 6.65 -8.12 -5.28
CA ILE A 101 6.42 -8.78 -3.98
C ILE A 101 7.51 -8.37 -2.98
N GLY A 102 8.78 -8.46 -3.36
CA GLY A 102 9.89 -8.04 -2.51
C GLY A 102 9.78 -6.58 -2.09
N ARG A 103 9.40 -5.69 -3.02
CA ARG A 103 9.16 -4.27 -2.71
C ARG A 103 7.96 -4.08 -1.76
N TRP A 104 6.90 -4.86 -1.93
CA TRP A 104 5.70 -4.81 -1.07
C TRP A 104 6.02 -5.28 0.36
N LEU A 105 6.73 -6.40 0.51
CA LEU A 105 7.19 -6.91 1.81
C LEU A 105 8.18 -5.95 2.49
N PHE A 106 9.14 -5.41 1.73
CA PHE A 106 10.06 -4.39 2.23
C PHE A 106 9.32 -3.12 2.67
N GLY A 107 8.20 -2.80 2.01
CA GLY A 107 7.27 -1.75 2.41
C GLY A 107 6.79 -1.88 3.85
N PHE A 108 6.34 -3.07 4.24
CA PHE A 108 5.90 -3.34 5.61
C PHE A 108 7.04 -3.35 6.61
N TYR A 109 8.16 -4.01 6.27
CA TYR A 109 9.34 -4.02 7.14
C TYR A 109 9.81 -2.60 7.46
N TRP A 110 9.88 -1.74 6.45
CA TRP A 110 10.21 -0.34 6.63
C TRP A 110 9.20 0.40 7.51
N MET A 111 7.90 0.20 7.26
CA MET A 111 6.84 0.84 8.07
C MET A 111 6.90 0.43 9.54
N ILE A 112 7.22 -0.83 9.83
CA ILE A 112 7.27 -1.36 11.19
C ILE A 112 8.57 -0.98 11.91
N VAL A 113 9.70 -0.97 11.20
CA VAL A 113 11.02 -0.81 11.81
C VAL A 113 11.57 0.59 11.64
N PHE A 114 11.59 1.10 10.41
CA PHE A 114 12.25 2.35 10.08
C PHE A 114 11.39 3.57 10.38
N VAL A 115 10.07 3.54 10.19
CA VAL A 115 9.22 4.71 10.48
C VAL A 115 9.25 5.09 11.97
N PRO A 116 9.07 4.17 12.94
CA PRO A 116 9.18 4.52 14.36
C PRO A 116 10.58 5.02 14.71
N LEU A 117 11.61 4.39 14.14
CA LEU A 117 12.99 4.81 14.34
C LEU A 117 13.23 6.22 13.78
N HIS A 118 12.75 6.53 12.57
CA HIS A 118 12.88 7.85 11.96
C HIS A 118 12.19 8.93 12.79
N VAL A 119 10.98 8.63 13.30
CA VAL A 119 10.26 9.53 14.21
C VAL A 119 11.06 9.75 15.50
N ALA A 120 11.78 8.73 15.97
CA ALA A 120 12.59 8.82 17.19
C ALA A 120 13.99 9.47 16.97
N THR A 121 14.60 9.33 15.79
CA THR A 121 16.01 9.68 15.54
C THR A 121 16.24 10.75 14.48
N ASP A 122 15.19 11.32 13.89
CA ASP A 122 15.26 12.36 12.85
C ASP A 122 16.20 12.02 11.68
N SER A 123 16.20 10.74 11.27
CA SER A 123 17.06 10.25 10.19
C SER A 123 16.43 10.47 8.81
N SER A 124 17.22 10.72 7.77
CA SER A 124 16.74 10.98 6.39
C SER A 124 16.86 9.78 5.44
N VAL A 125 16.80 8.54 5.96
CA VAL A 125 17.01 7.34 5.13
C VAL A 125 15.82 7.16 4.19
N GLU A 126 16.06 7.17 2.88
CA GLU A 126 14.99 7.02 1.90
C GLU A 126 14.73 5.54 1.57
N GLN A 127 13.49 5.08 1.79
CA GLN A 127 12.99 3.71 1.55
C GLN A 127 13.15 3.18 0.10
N GLN A 128 13.49 4.04 -0.85
CA GLN A 128 12.98 3.97 -2.21
C GLN A 128 13.91 3.30 -3.25
N ASP A 129 15.14 2.93 -2.86
CA ASP A 129 16.10 2.23 -3.74
C ASP A 129 16.29 0.74 -3.40
N ALA A 130 15.66 0.27 -2.32
CA ALA A 130 15.60 -1.15 -2.04
C ALA A 130 14.87 -1.86 -3.19
N VAL A 131 15.46 -2.95 -3.69
CA VAL A 131 14.91 -3.79 -4.76
C VAL A 131 15.05 -3.28 -6.22
N SER A 132 15.92 -2.29 -6.48
CA SER A 132 16.31 -1.88 -7.85
C SER A 132 15.12 -1.44 -8.75
N LEU A 133 14.11 -0.81 -8.13
CA LEU A 133 12.98 -0.18 -8.81
C LEU A 133 13.02 1.32 -8.52
N ARG A 134 12.65 2.14 -9.50
CA ARG A 134 12.55 3.60 -9.34
C ARG A 134 11.17 4.10 -9.72
N THR A 135 10.72 5.16 -9.05
CA THR A 135 9.47 5.86 -9.39
C THR A 135 9.79 7.06 -10.27
N ILE A 136 9.14 7.15 -11.42
CA ILE A 136 9.29 8.25 -12.38
C ILE A 136 7.95 8.90 -12.67
N ARG A 137 7.97 10.14 -13.15
CA ARG A 137 6.77 10.79 -13.70
C ARG A 137 6.30 10.04 -14.96
N ARG A 138 4.98 9.91 -15.11
CA ARG A 138 4.36 9.30 -16.30
C ARG A 138 4.56 10.18 -17.53
#